data_AF-A0A975VEJ2-F1
#
_entry.id   AF-A0A975VEJ2-F1
#
_cell.length_a   1.000
_cell.length_b   1.000
_cell.length_c   1.000
_cell.angle_alpha   90.00
_cell.angle_beta   90.00
_cell.angle_gamma   90.00
#
_symmetry.space_group_name_H-M   'P 1'
#
loop_
_entity.id
_entity.type
_entity.pdbx_description
1 polymer ?
#
loop_
_entity_poly.entity_id
_entity_poly.type
_entity_poly.pdbx_seq_one_letter_code
_entity_poly.pdbx_strand_id
1 'polypeptide(L)' 'MGASAEPPGCEKAVKDYLNAMRFIKEASGGGIAGRVERAYLNEGEVTQIASQQGFCAAAQALRNKGAAVR' A
#
# COMPACT_ATOMS: atom_id res chain seq x y z
N MET A 1 15.39 20.16 15.61
CA MET A 1 14.63 18.89 15.67
C MET A 1 14.78 18.18 14.34
N GLY A 2 15.27 16.94 14.34
CA GLY A 2 15.60 16.19 13.13
C GLY A 2 14.34 15.79 12.37
N ALA A 3 14.25 16.22 11.12
CA ALA A 3 13.34 15.62 10.15
C ALA A 3 13.87 14.20 9.90
N SER A 4 13.18 13.20 10.46
CA SER A 4 13.36 11.81 10.08
C SER A 4 13.36 11.75 8.55
N ALA A 5 14.46 11.25 7.99
CA ALA A 5 14.69 11.15 6.55
C ALA A 5 13.74 10.11 5.95
N GLU A 6 12.45 10.43 5.82
CA GLU A 6 11.51 9.69 5.00
C GLU A 6 11.85 10.01 3.53
N PRO A 7 12.28 9.04 2.70
CA PRO A 7 12.60 9.31 1.31
C PRO A 7 11.44 10.06 0.62
N PRO A 8 11.74 11.14 -0.13
CA PRO A 8 10.71 11.94 -0.79
C PRO A 8 10.00 11.04 -1.81
N GLY A 9 8.80 10.60 -1.45
CA GLY A 9 8.00 9.69 -2.28
C GLY A 9 7.27 8.57 -1.55
N CYS A 10 7.56 8.29 -0.27
CA CYS A 10 6.83 7.25 0.48
C CYS A 10 5.34 7.58 0.60
N GLU A 11 5.00 8.80 1.00
CA GLU A 11 3.60 9.23 1.10
C GLU A 11 2.90 9.14 -0.26
N LYS A 12 3.55 9.62 -1.32
CA LYS A 12 3.02 9.50 -2.68
C LYS A 12 2.79 8.03 -3.04
N ALA A 13 3.77 7.15 -2.82
CA ALA A 13 3.68 5.74 -3.15
C ALA A 13 2.52 5.04 -2.42
N VAL A 14 2.31 5.35 -1.14
CA VAL A 14 1.19 4.83 -0.35
C VAL A 14 -0.14 5.35 -0.91
N LYS A 15 -0.25 6.65 -1.19
CA LYS A 15 -1.46 7.25 -1.79
C LYS A 15 -1.77 6.68 -3.17
N ASP A 16 -0.76 6.55 -4.03
CA ASP A 16 -0.84 5.97 -5.38
C ASP A 16 -1.35 4.52 -5.29
N TYR A 17 -0.80 3.75 -4.33
CA TYR A 17 -1.21 2.38 -4.07
C TYR A 17 -2.68 2.27 -3.63
N LEU A 18 -3.12 3.09 -2.66
CA LEU A 18 -4.52 3.10 -2.22
C LEU A 18 -5.47 3.47 -3.37
N ASN A 19 -5.07 4.43 -4.19
CA ASN A 19 -5.85 4.84 -5.35
C ASN A 19 -5.93 3.72 -6.41
N ALA A 20 -4.84 3.01 -6.66
CA ALA A 20 -4.83 1.85 -7.54
C ALA A 20 -5.70 0.70 -7.02
N MET A 21 -5.68 0.43 -5.70
CA MET A 21 -6.54 -0.58 -5.07
C MET A 21 -8.02 -0.25 -5.24
N ARG A 22 -8.39 1.03 -5.04
CA ARG A 22 -9.74 1.52 -5.26
C ARG A 22 -10.16 1.39 -6.73
N PHE A 23 -9.28 1.78 -7.66
CA PHE A 23 -9.52 1.62 -9.09
C PHE A 23 -9.70 0.15 -9.48
N ILE A 24 -8.86 -0.77 -8.99
CA ILE A 24 -8.98 -2.21 -9.26
C ILE A 24 -10.33 -2.73 -8.73
N LYS A 25 -10.74 -2.30 -7.54
CA LYS A 25 -12.01 -2.69 -6.93
C LYS A 25 -13.20 -2.22 -7.76
N GLU A 26 -13.17 -0.99 -8.26
CA GLU A 26 -14.21 -0.42 -9.12
C GLU A 26 -14.20 -1.04 -10.53
N ALA A 27 -13.02 -1.24 -11.13
CA ALA A 27 -12.86 -1.72 -12.51
C ALA A 27 -13.06 -3.23 -12.66
N SER A 28 -12.75 -4.03 -11.63
CA SER A 28 -12.61 -5.48 -11.79
C SER A 28 -13.85 -6.32 -11.42
N GLY A 29 -14.98 -5.70 -11.07
CA GLY A 29 -16.23 -6.43 -10.79
C GLY A 29 -16.02 -7.66 -9.89
N GLY A 30 -15.58 -7.46 -8.64
CA GLY A 30 -15.48 -8.49 -7.60
C GLY A 30 -14.43 -9.60 -7.77
N GLY A 31 -14.12 -10.04 -9.00
CA GLY A 31 -13.34 -11.26 -9.26
C GLY A 31 -11.82 -11.08 -9.17
N ILE A 32 -11.27 -9.95 -9.65
CA ILE A 32 -9.82 -9.68 -9.57
C ILE A 32 -9.45 -9.07 -8.21
N ALA A 33 -10.37 -8.32 -7.60
CA ALA A 33 -10.20 -7.76 -6.25
C ALA A 33 -9.79 -8.83 -5.24
N GLY A 34 -10.48 -9.99 -5.22
CA GLY A 34 -10.16 -11.07 -4.29
C GLY A 34 -8.79 -11.74 -4.49
N ARG A 35 -8.19 -11.68 -5.70
CA ARG A 35 -6.82 -12.16 -5.94
C ARG A 35 -5.79 -11.12 -5.50
N VAL A 36 -6.07 -9.84 -5.77
CA VAL A 36 -5.22 -8.72 -5.36
C VAL A 36 -5.22 -8.57 -3.84
N GLU A 37 -6.35 -8.77 -3.16
CA GLU A 37 -6.44 -8.72 -1.69
C GLU A 37 -5.69 -9.88 -1.00
N ARG A 38 -5.51 -11.02 -1.68
CA ARG A 38 -4.69 -12.13 -1.16
C ARG A 38 -3.20 -11.93 -1.41
N ALA A 39 -2.87 -11.31 -2.53
CA ALA A 39 -1.50 -11.05 -2.97
C ALA A 39 -0.90 -9.80 -2.31
N TYR A 40 -1.71 -8.79 -2.04
CA TYR A 40 -1.27 -7.48 -1.59
C TYR A 40 -1.92 -7.09 -0.25
N LEU A 41 -1.42 -6.02 0.39
CA LEU A 41 -1.99 -5.50 1.63
C LEU A 41 -3.30 -4.78 1.32
N ASN A 42 -4.38 -5.07 2.04
CA ASN A 42 -5.62 -4.31 1.87
C ASN A 42 -5.45 -2.84 2.33
N GLU A 43 -6.35 -1.95 1.88
CA GLU A 43 -6.29 -0.52 2.22
C GLU A 43 -6.22 -0.28 3.75
N GLY A 44 -6.97 -1.08 4.52
CA GLY A 44 -6.99 -0.98 5.99
C GLY A 44 -5.64 -1.29 6.63
N GLU A 45 -4.96 -2.35 6.21
CA GLU A 45 -3.61 -2.70 6.70
C GLU A 45 -2.60 -1.60 6.36
N VAL A 46 -2.65 -1.08 5.14
CA VAL A 46 -1.72 -0.03 4.68
C VAL A 46 -1.93 1.26 5.46
N THR A 47 -3.17 1.70 5.64
CA THR A 47 -3.51 2.88 6.44
C THR A 47 -3.11 2.68 7.89
N GLN A 48 -3.33 1.50 8.46
CA GLN A 48 -2.95 1.19 9.83
C GLN A 48 -1.42 1.25 10.03
N ILE A 49 -0.64 0.71 9.09
CA ILE A 49 0.83 0.79 9.14
C ILE A 49 1.29 2.23 8.95
N ALA A 50 0.69 2.98 8.02
CA ALA A 50 1.02 4.38 7.80
C ALA A 50 0.75 5.24 9.05
N SER A 51 -0.38 5.02 9.73
CA SER A 51 -0.73 5.73 10.96
C SER A 51 0.13 5.34 12.17
N GLN A 52 0.55 4.07 12.28
CA GLN A 52 1.34 3.61 13.43
C GLN A 52 2.85 3.77 13.26
N GLN A 53 3.36 3.55 12.05
CA GLN A 53 4.79 3.42 11.75
C GLN A 53 5.30 4.44 10.71
N GLY A 54 4.41 5.22 10.11
CA GLY A 54 4.74 6.20 9.09
C GLY A 54 4.63 5.68 7.66
N PHE A 55 4.61 6.60 6.68
CA PHE A 55 4.35 6.28 5.28
C PHE A 55 5.46 5.44 4.65
N CYS A 56 6.72 5.60 5.07
CA CYS A 56 7.80 4.77 4.55
C CYS A 56 7.74 3.32 5.01
N ALA A 57 7.32 3.05 6.24
CA ALA A 57 7.10 1.69 6.72
C ALA A 57 5.99 1.00 5.92
N ALA A 58 4.89 1.72 5.65
CA ALA A 58 3.82 1.23 4.79
C ALA A 58 4.32 0.97 3.35
N ALA A 59 5.09 1.88 2.76
CA ALA A 59 5.67 1.70 1.42
C ALA A 59 6.66 0.52 1.34
N GLN A 60 7.36 0.21 2.44
CA GLN A 60 8.25 -0.95 2.51
C GLN A 60 7.46 -2.25 2.68
N ALA A 61 6.41 -2.25 3.50
CA ALA A 61 5.50 -3.38 3.66
C ALA A 61 4.81 -3.75 2.33
N LEU A 62 4.39 -2.74 1.56
CA LEU A 62 3.84 -2.91 0.20
C LEU A 62 4.84 -3.60 -0.74
N ARG A 63 6.10 -3.16 -0.73
CA ARG A 63 7.15 -3.77 -1.55
C ARG A 63 7.46 -5.20 -1.15
N ASN A 64 7.52 -5.49 0.15
CA ASN A 64 7.79 -6.84 0.65
C ASN A 64 6.65 -7.81 0.30
N LYS A 65 5.38 -7.40 0.50
CA LYS A 65 4.22 -8.23 0.17
C LYS A 65 4.09 -8.45 -1.34
N GLY A 66 4.31 -7.41 -2.14
CA GLY A 66 4.35 -7.51 -3.61
C GLY A 66 5.51 -8.36 -4.15
N ALA A 67 6.66 -8.40 -3.45
CA ALA A 67 7.78 -9.26 -3.81
C ALA A 67 7.52 -10.75 -3.52
N ALA A 68 6.71 -11.06 -2.50
CA ALA A 68 6.36 -12.43 -2.13
C ALA A 68 5.38 -13.12 -3.08
N VAL A 69 4.76 -12.38 -4.00
CA VAL A 69 3.80 -12.87 -5.00
C VAL A 69 4.46 -13.15 -6.35
N ARG A 70 5.72 -12.72 -6.53
CA ARG A 70 6.48 -12.99 -7.76
C ARG A 70 7.01 -14.42 -7.81
#